data_AF-A0A817VSF0-F1
#
_entry.id   AF-A0A817VSF0-F1
#
_cell.length_a   1.000
_cell.length_b   1.000
_cell.length_c   1.000
_cell.angle_alpha   90.00
_cell.angle_beta   90.00
_cell.angle_gamma   90.00
#
_symmetry.space_group_name_H-M   'P 1'
#
loop_
_entity.id
_entity.type
_entity.pdbx_description
1 polymer ?
#
loop_
_entity_poly.entity_id
_entity_poly.type
_entity_poly.pdbx_seq_one_letter_code
_entity_poly.pdbx_strand_id
1 'polypeptide(L)'
;MTTNGTYALFRSYFIVVGLYLVIPVMIISVFGTLTYRQLQKLTVHERRSLSALTKQMTRMILFQIIFVLIFVTPNALATIYFVATASMIKSVYRLAQESVIQVVFNIYGYGALSVSDLVLCT
;
A
#
# COMPACT_ATOMS: atom_id res chain seq x y z
N MET A 1 3.78 -16.52 -28.89
CA MET A 1 3.42 -15.13 -28.56
C MET A 1 4.68 -14.44 -28.05
N THR A 2 5.32 -13.64 -28.90
CA THR A 2 6.59 -12.96 -28.62
C THR A 2 6.32 -11.74 -27.74
N THR A 3 6.36 -11.93 -26.42
CA THR A 3 6.31 -10.82 -25.47
C THR A 3 7.59 -10.01 -25.64
N ASN A 4 7.50 -8.85 -26.30
CA ASN A 4 8.64 -7.94 -26.49
C ASN A 4 9.25 -7.63 -25.11
N GLY A 5 10.51 -8.01 -24.88
CA GLY A 5 11.18 -7.82 -23.58
C GLY A 5 11.16 -6.37 -23.10
N THR A 6 11.18 -5.41 -24.02
CA THR A 6 11.02 -3.98 -23.77
C THR A 6 9.66 -3.62 -23.17
N TYR A 7 8.59 -4.27 -23.62
CA TYR A 7 7.23 -4.06 -23.08
C TYR A 7 7.08 -4.65 -21.68
N ALA A 8 7.73 -5.79 -21.42
CA ALA A 8 7.76 -6.40 -20.09
C ALA A 8 8.46 -5.50 -19.07
N LEU A 9 9.59 -4.87 -19.46
CA LEU A 9 10.30 -3.89 -18.62
C LEU A 9 9.50 -2.60 -18.44
N PHE A 10 8.89 -2.06 -19.49
CA PHE A 10 8.04 -0.87 -19.36
C PHE A 10 6.88 -1.10 -18.39
N ARG A 11 6.22 -2.26 -18.49
CA ARG A 11 5.11 -2.62 -17.59
C ARG A 11 5.57 -2.77 -16.15
N SER A 12 6.72 -3.41 -15.89
CA SER A 12 7.18 -3.64 -14.53
C SER A 12 7.68 -2.37 -13.83
N TYR A 13 8.42 -1.51 -14.54
CA TYR A 13 8.97 -0.28 -13.95
C TYR A 13 7.96 0.86 -13.92
N PHE A 14 7.26 1.14 -15.02
CA PHE A 14 6.42 2.32 -15.12
C PHE A 14 5.01 2.10 -14.55
N ILE A 15 4.37 1.00 -14.93
CA ILE A 15 2.99 0.71 -14.53
C ILE A 15 2.97 0.18 -13.09
N VAL A 16 3.72 -0.88 -12.79
CA VAL A 16 3.65 -1.53 -11.47
C VAL A 16 4.29 -0.66 -10.38
N VAL A 17 5.52 -0.18 -10.55
CA VAL A 17 6.18 0.63 -9.53
C VAL A 17 5.68 2.08 -9.55
N GLY A 18 5.58 2.72 -10.71
CA GLY A 18 5.15 4.11 -10.79
C GLY A 18 3.68 4.31 -10.42
N LEU A 19 2.77 3.73 -11.20
CA LEU A 19 1.34 3.98 -11.09
C LEU A 19 0.66 3.26 -9.92
N TYR A 20 0.98 1.98 -9.70
CA TYR A 20 0.30 1.19 -8.67
C TYR A 20 0.95 1.27 -7.29
N LEU A 21 2.21 1.70 -7.18
CA LEU A 21 2.92 1.77 -5.91
C LEU A 21 3.08 3.21 -5.41
N VAL A 22 3.77 4.04 -6.20
CA VAL A 22 4.20 5.37 -5.73
C VAL A 22 3.02 6.32 -5.62
N ILE A 23 2.13 6.37 -6.62
CA ILE A 23 1.01 7.30 -6.62
C ILE A 23 0.05 7.03 -5.45
N PRO A 24 -0.42 5.79 -5.19
CA PRO A 24 -1.34 5.52 -4.08
C PRO A 24 -0.70 5.79 -2.71
N VAL A 25 0.57 5.41 -2.52
CA VAL A 25 1.29 5.66 -1.26
C VAL A 25 1.45 7.16 -1.02
N MET A 26 1.77 7.94 -2.06
CA MET A 26 1.86 9.40 -1.96
C MET A 26 0.50 10.03 -1.60
N ILE A 27 -0.58 9.61 -2.26
CA ILE A 27 -1.93 10.10 -1.97
C ILE A 27 -2.30 9.78 -0.52
N ILE A 28 -2.14 8.52 -0.08
CA ILE A 28 -2.46 8.08 1.28
C ILE A 28 -1.64 8.86 2.32
N SER A 29 -0.35 9.11 2.05
CA SER A 29 0.52 9.87 2.94
C SER A 29 0.08 11.33 3.07
N VAL A 30 -0.25 11.99 1.96
CA VAL A 30 -0.74 13.37 1.97
C VAL A 30 -2.07 13.45 2.71
N PHE A 31 -3.04 12.59 2.39
CA PHE A 31 -4.32 12.55 3.08
C PHE A 31 -4.18 12.26 4.57
N GLY A 32 -3.31 11.32 4.95
CA GLY A 32 -3.00 11.01 6.35
C GLY A 32 -2.46 12.23 7.11
N THR A 33 -1.53 12.98 6.50
CA THR A 33 -0.99 14.21 7.13
C THR A 33 -2.02 15.33 7.26
N LEU A 34 -2.87 15.54 6.25
CA LEU A 34 -3.95 16.52 6.30
C LEU A 34 -4.98 16.18 7.38
N THR A 35 -5.37 14.90 7.44
CA THR A 35 -6.28 14.35 8.44
C THR A 35 -5.75 14.53 9.85
N TYR A 36 -4.46 14.24 10.05
CA TYR A 36 -3.78 14.45 11.33
C TYR A 36 -3.77 15.94 11.75
N ARG A 37 -3.46 16.84 10.82
CA ARG A 37 -3.47 18.30 11.07
C ARG A 37 -4.86 18.81 11.42
N GLN A 38 -5.91 18.31 10.74
CA GLN A 38 -7.30 18.65 11.07
C GLN A 38 -7.72 18.14 12.45
N LEU A 39 -7.33 16.92 12.82
CA LEU A 39 -7.56 16.36 14.15
C LEU A 39 -6.93 17.18 15.27
N GLN A 40 -5.71 17.67 15.06
CA GLN A 40 -5.04 18.56 16.02
C GLN A 40 -5.81 19.86 16.20
N LYS A 41 -6.25 20.49 15.10
CA LYS A 41 -7.04 21.73 15.14
C LYS A 41 -8.41 21.54 15.81
N LEU A 42 -9.14 20.48 15.46
CA LEU A 42 -10.46 20.17 16.03
C LEU A 42 -10.39 19.86 17.52
N THR A 43 -9.33 19.18 17.98
CA THR A 43 -9.12 18.89 19.41
C THR A 43 -8.96 20.16 20.25
N VAL A 44 -8.48 21.26 19.67
CA VAL A 44 -8.27 22.53 20.36
C VAL A 44 -9.53 23.42 20.36
N HIS A 45 -10.46 23.24 19.42
CA HIS A 45 -11.54 24.21 19.16
C HIS A 45 -12.97 23.77 19.55
N GLU A 46 -13.31 22.48 19.64
CA GLU A 46 -14.72 22.08 19.75
C GLU A 46 -15.23 21.64 21.15
N ARG A 47 -16.41 22.16 21.50
CA ARG A 47 -17.23 21.78 22.66
C ARG A 47 -18.02 20.47 22.41
N ARG A 48 -17.51 19.40 23.03
CA ARG A 48 -18.20 18.34 23.81
C ARG A 48 -19.23 17.36 23.19
N SER A 49 -19.72 17.46 21.95
CA SER A 49 -20.60 16.39 21.40
C SER A 49 -20.35 15.98 19.95
N LEU A 50 -20.50 16.89 18.97
CA LEU A 50 -20.17 16.63 17.55
C LEU A 50 -18.69 16.30 17.33
N SER A 51 -17.83 16.85 18.19
CA SER A 51 -16.40 16.56 18.19
C SER A 51 -16.07 15.11 18.54
N ALA A 52 -16.83 14.45 19.42
CA ALA A 52 -16.51 13.11 19.88
C ALA A 52 -16.67 12.07 18.76
N LEU A 53 -17.80 12.12 18.04
CA LEU A 53 -18.07 11.25 16.90
C LEU A 53 -17.08 11.51 15.77
N THR A 54 -16.88 12.78 15.40
CA THR A 54 -15.94 13.18 14.33
C THR A 54 -14.52 12.76 14.67
N LYS A 55 -14.10 12.92 15.92
CA LYS A 55 -12.77 12.50 16.40
C LYS A 55 -12.62 10.98 16.43
N GLN A 56 -13.68 10.23 16.72
CA GLN A 56 -13.68 8.78 16.67
C GLN A 56 -13.57 8.27 15.23
N MET A 57 -14.40 8.79 14.31
CA MET A 57 -14.31 8.48 12.88
C MET A 57 -12.95 8.83 12.30
N THR A 58 -12.39 10.00 12.64
CA THR A 58 -11.08 10.39 12.12
C THR A 58 -9.94 9.53 12.69
N ARG A 59 -10.03 9.10 13.96
CA ARG A 59 -9.09 8.12 14.53
C ARG A 59 -9.18 6.77 13.83
N MET A 60 -10.39 6.29 13.53
CA MET A 60 -10.62 5.05 12.79
C MET A 60 -9.97 5.10 11.40
N ILE A 61 -10.17 6.19 10.66
CA ILE A 61 -9.56 6.42 9.35
C ILE A 61 -8.03 6.44 9.44
N LEU A 62 -7.46 7.09 10.46
CA LEU A 62 -6.00 7.09 10.66
C LEU A 62 -5.46 5.69 10.94
N PHE A 63 -6.11 4.91 11.80
CA PHE A 63 -5.69 3.52 12.04
C PHE A 63 -5.78 2.68 10.78
N GLN A 64 -6.83 2.84 9.97
CA GLN A 64 -6.97 2.14 8.70
C GLN A 64 -5.86 2.51 7.72
N ILE A 65 -5.53 3.80 7.58
CA ILE A 65 -4.39 4.23 6.76
C ILE A 65 -3.09 3.56 7.21
N ILE A 66 -2.84 3.48 8.52
CA ILE A 66 -1.66 2.82 9.08
C ILE A 66 -1.67 1.31 8.77
N PHE A 67 -2.81 0.63 8.96
CA PHE A 67 -2.93 -0.80 8.66
C PHE A 67 -2.74 -1.09 7.18
N VAL A 68 -3.34 -0.28 6.29
CA VAL A 68 -3.14 -0.40 4.84
C VAL A 68 -1.66 -0.24 4.48
N LEU A 69 -0.97 0.76 5.05
CA LEU A 69 0.47 0.93 4.82
C LEU A 69 1.28 -0.28 5.31
N ILE A 70 0.96 -0.85 6.48
CA ILE A 70 1.63 -2.05 6.99
C ILE A 70 1.43 -3.24 6.06
N PHE A 71 0.23 -3.46 5.53
CA PHE A 71 -0.06 -4.60 4.64
C PHE A 71 0.51 -4.42 3.22
N VAL A 72 0.52 -3.18 2.71
CA VAL A 72 1.01 -2.87 1.36
C VAL A 72 2.55 -2.83 1.31
N THR A 73 3.22 -2.37 2.37
CA THR A 73 4.68 -2.12 2.35
C THR A 73 5.53 -3.38 2.05
N PRO A 74 5.28 -4.56 2.65
CA PRO A 74 6.07 -5.76 2.34
C PRO A 74 5.91 -6.23 0.89
N ASN A 75 4.69 -6.17 0.35
CA ASN A 75 4.42 -6.50 -1.05
C ASN A 75 5.09 -5.49 -2.00
N ALA A 76 5.07 -4.20 -1.63
CA ALA A 76 5.74 -3.13 -2.34
C ALA A 76 7.25 -3.35 -2.43
N LEU A 77 7.90 -3.63 -1.30
CA LEU A 77 9.33 -3.91 -1.21
C LEU A 77 9.72 -5.17 -2.00
N ALA A 78 8.93 -6.24 -1.88
CA ALA A 78 9.14 -7.46 -2.65
C ALA A 78 9.07 -7.19 -4.15
N THR A 79 8.08 -6.42 -4.60
CA THR A 79 7.91 -6.03 -6.01
C THR A 79 9.12 -5.23 -6.51
N ILE A 80 9.60 -4.25 -5.75
CA ILE A 80 10.80 -3.47 -6.10
C ILE A 80 12.03 -4.40 -6.21
N TYR A 81 12.21 -5.32 -5.27
CA TYR A 81 13.31 -6.30 -5.30
C TYR A 81 13.24 -7.21 -6.55
N PHE A 82 12.06 -7.72 -6.92
CA PHE A 82 11.90 -8.54 -8.12
C PHE A 82 12.18 -7.77 -9.40
N VAL A 83 11.73 -6.52 -9.47
CA VAL A 83 11.98 -5.63 -10.61
C VAL A 83 13.47 -5.29 -10.72
N ALA A 84 14.13 -4.94 -9.61
CA ALA A 84 15.55 -4.62 -9.57
C ALA A 84 16.45 -5.81 -9.94
N THR A 85 16.04 -7.03 -9.55
CA THR A 85 16.80 -8.26 -9.85
C THR A 85 16.37 -8.96 -11.14
N ALA A 86 15.44 -8.37 -11.91
CA ALA A 86 14.87 -8.99 -13.11
C ALA A 86 15.92 -9.27 -14.21
N SER A 87 17.00 -8.51 -14.27
CA SER A 87 18.09 -8.65 -15.25
C SER A 87 19.21 -9.60 -14.80
N MET A 88 19.18 -10.10 -13.57
CA MET A 88 20.22 -11.00 -13.06
C MET A 88 19.97 -12.44 -13.54
N ILE A 89 21.05 -13.15 -13.90
CA ILE A 89 20.99 -14.58 -14.16
C ILE A 89 20.83 -15.29 -12.80
N LYS A 90 19.68 -15.96 -12.61
CA LYS A 90 19.31 -16.62 -11.35
C LYS A 90 19.40 -18.14 -11.53
N SER A 91 19.88 -18.83 -10.50
CA SER A 91 19.81 -20.30 -10.46
C SER A 91 18.36 -20.76 -10.30
N VAL A 92 18.06 -21.98 -10.74
CA VAL A 92 16.72 -22.60 -10.61
C VAL A 92 16.26 -22.62 -9.15
N TYR A 93 17.17 -22.89 -8.22
CA TYR A 93 16.89 -22.89 -6.78
C TYR A 93 16.49 -21.49 -6.26
N ARG A 94 17.21 -20.45 -6.69
CA ARG A 94 16.89 -19.06 -6.33
C ARG A 94 15.53 -18.62 -6.91
N LEU A 95 15.22 -19.01 -8.14
CA LEU A 95 13.92 -18.73 -8.76
C LEU A 95 12.75 -19.38 -7.99
N ALA A 96 12.93 -20.61 -7.51
CA ALA A 96 11.92 -21.30 -6.71
C ALA A 96 11.71 -20.65 -5.33
N GLN A 97 12.77 -20.19 -4.66
CA GLN A 97 12.64 -19.44 -3.41
C GLN A 97 11.94 -18.10 -3.63
N GLU A 98 12.33 -17.38 -4.67
CA GLU A 98 11.75 -16.10 -5.04
C GLU A 98 10.26 -16.20 -5.39
N SER A 99 9.82 -17.28 -6.06
CA SER A 99 8.40 -17.49 -6.37
C SER A 99 7.56 -17.74 -5.11
N VAL A 100 8.07 -18.52 -4.15
CA VAL A 100 7.40 -18.74 -2.86
C VAL A 100 7.26 -17.42 -2.09
N ILE A 101 8.34 -16.64 -2.03
CA ILE A 101 8.35 -15.32 -1.39
C ILE A 101 7.33 -14.39 -2.06
N GLN A 102 7.24 -14.40 -3.38
CA GLN A 102 6.30 -13.58 -4.13
C GLN A 102 4.84 -13.96 -3.82
N VAL A 103 4.53 -15.26 -3.72
CA VAL A 103 3.18 -15.72 -3.36
C VAL A 103 2.82 -15.29 -1.94
N VAL A 104 3.73 -15.45 -0.98
CA VAL A 104 3.50 -15.08 0.42
C VAL A 104 3.23 -13.57 0.55
N PHE A 105 4.04 -12.72 -0.07
CA PHE A 105 3.84 -11.27 0.00
C PHE A 105 2.62 -10.79 -0.78
N ASN A 106 2.25 -11.48 -1.85
CA ASN A 106 1.02 -11.18 -2.58
C ASN A 106 -0.22 -11.52 -1.72
N ILE A 107 -0.24 -12.70 -1.07
CA ILE A 107 -1.28 -13.08 -0.09
C ILE A 107 -1.35 -12.06 1.05
N TYR A 108 -0.21 -11.64 1.57
CA TYR A 108 -0.12 -10.61 2.61
C TYR A 108 -0.72 -9.27 2.16
N GLY A 109 -0.49 -8.88 0.91
CA GLY A 109 -1.05 -7.66 0.30
C GLY A 109 -2.58 -7.66 0.23
N TYR A 110 -3.21 -8.82 0.02
CA TYR A 110 -4.69 -8.93 0.05
C TYR A 110 -5.29 -8.58 1.43
N GLY A 111 -4.51 -8.65 2.51
CA GLY A 111 -4.95 -8.18 3.83
C GLY A 111 -5.35 -6.70 3.86
N ALA A 112 -4.77 -5.87 2.98
CA ALA A 112 -5.16 -4.47 2.82
C ALA A 112 -6.60 -4.32 2.26
N LEU A 113 -7.06 -5.24 1.41
CA LEU A 113 -8.42 -5.22 0.88
C LEU A 113 -9.44 -5.52 1.98
N SER A 114 -9.15 -6.47 2.88
CA SER A 114 -10.03 -6.79 4.01
C SER A 114 -10.21 -5.62 4.98
N VAL A 115 -9.16 -4.81 5.18
CA VAL A 115 -9.25 -3.58 6.00
C VAL A 115 -10.11 -2.51 5.30
N SER A 116 -10.10 -2.50 3.96
CA SER A 116 -10.87 -1.55 3.14
C SER A 116 -12.34 -1.94 3.02
N ASP A 117 -12.66 -3.24 2.93
CA ASP A 117 -14.03 -3.74 2.85
C ASP A 117 -14.81 -3.58 4.17
N LEU A 118 -14.12 -3.65 5.31
CA LEU A 118 -14.73 -3.38 6.62
C LEU A 118 -15.33 -1.97 6.70
N VAL A 119 -14.82 -1.02 5.91
CA VAL A 119 -15.29 0.38 5.86
C VAL A 119 -16.61 0.53 5.13
N LEU A 120 -16.85 -0.26 4.06
CA LEU A 120 -18.09 -0.17 3.27
C LEU A 120 -19.31 -0.69 4.04
N CYS A 121 -19.08 -1.49 5.08
CA CYS A 121 -20.12 -2.12 5.90
C CYS A 121 -20.38 -1.40 7.25
N THR A 122 -19.65 -0.32 7.57
CA THR A 122 -19.83 0.50 8.79
C THR A 122 -20.28 1.91 8.46
#